data_AF-A0A7W5LI43-F1
#
_entry.id   AF-A0A7W5LI43-F1
#
_cell.length_a   1.000
_cell.length_b   1.000
_cell.length_c   1.000
_cell.angle_alpha   90.00
_cell.angle_beta   90.00
_cell.angle_gamma   90.00
#
_symmetry.space_group_name_H-M   'P 1'
#
loop_
_entity.id
_entity.type
_entity.pdbx_description
1 polymer ?
#
loop_
_entity_poly.entity_id
_entity_poly.type
_entity_poly.pdbx_seq_one_letter_code
_entity_poly.pdbx_strand_id
1 'polypeptide(L)'
;MTMTADTSSVARNFSRRMWIAAIIVAALQTVILGYMVGERAWGLRSGVEVLLKTAPIDPRDLLRGDYVTLNYDISRVPVSTLIGGAPTEDRKNQVLSVRLKKQDDGYWGIVESSFGTLEPKSDTVVLKSAPFDYYAYEYHPPAPQNDAAPANGSSSDTPAPIPGATPPLGAISVKYGIERYYVPEGDGRNIEDARNHDRVAIAARVSADGGAHIRSLLLDGKSVYEEPLY
;
A
#
# COMPACT_ATOMS: atom_id res chain seq x y z
N MET A 1 70.01 9.83 -44.74
CA MET A 1 69.11 10.61 -43.86
C MET A 1 67.88 9.74 -43.62
N THR A 2 67.86 9.00 -42.52
CA THR A 2 66.78 8.05 -42.19
C THR A 2 66.39 8.29 -40.74
N MET A 3 65.23 8.90 -40.56
CA MET A 3 64.66 9.32 -39.29
C MET A 3 63.67 8.23 -38.86
N THR A 4 64.11 7.29 -38.02
CA THR A 4 63.24 6.29 -37.40
C THR A 4 62.43 6.96 -36.29
N ALA A 5 61.15 7.24 -36.55
CA ALA A 5 60.24 7.80 -35.57
C ALA A 5 59.86 6.73 -34.53
N ASP A 6 60.12 7.01 -33.25
CA ASP A 6 59.81 6.16 -32.10
C ASP A 6 58.29 6.06 -31.88
N THR A 7 57.66 5.06 -32.51
CA THR A 7 56.21 4.79 -32.44
C THR A 7 55.82 4.06 -31.14
N SER A 8 56.81 3.61 -30.35
CA SER A 8 56.61 2.74 -29.18
C SER A 8 56.04 3.47 -27.96
N SER A 9 56.22 4.79 -27.89
CA SER A 9 55.76 5.65 -26.79
C SER A 9 54.27 5.98 -26.90
N VAL A 10 53.78 6.20 -28.12
CA VAL A 10 52.38 6.56 -28.41
C VAL A 10 51.44 5.39 -28.13
N ALA A 11 51.80 4.17 -28.53
CA ALA A 11 50.99 2.97 -28.29
C ALA A 11 50.85 2.61 -26.80
N ARG A 12 51.92 2.79 -26.01
CA ARG A 12 51.89 2.59 -24.54
C ARG A 12 50.95 3.58 -23.85
N ASN A 13 50.95 4.84 -24.27
CA ASN A 13 50.07 5.87 -23.70
C ASN A 13 48.60 5.63 -24.06
N PHE A 14 48.33 5.17 -25.29
CA PHE A 14 46.98 4.82 -25.71
C PHE A 14 46.41 3.64 -24.91
N SER A 15 47.18 2.55 -24.78
CA SER A 15 46.79 1.38 -24.00
C SER A 15 46.57 1.72 -22.51
N ARG A 16 47.46 2.54 -21.91
CA ARG A 16 47.30 3.01 -20.53
C ARG A 16 46.02 3.84 -20.33
N ARG A 17 45.68 4.72 -21.27
CA ARG A 17 44.43 5.52 -21.22
C ARG A 17 43.19 4.63 -21.38
N MET A 18 43.25 3.60 -22.22
CA MET A 18 42.17 2.62 -22.36
C MET A 18 41.98 1.78 -21.09
N TRP A 19 43.05 1.33 -20.44
CA TRP A 19 42.97 0.61 -19.17
C TRP A 19 42.42 1.50 -18.04
N ILE A 20 42.84 2.76 -17.96
CA ILE A 20 42.27 3.73 -17.01
C ILE A 20 40.78 3.92 -17.28
N ALA A 21 40.37 4.10 -18.55
CA ALA A 21 38.97 4.23 -18.92
C ALA A 21 38.16 2.97 -18.56
N ALA A 22 38.70 1.77 -18.81
CA ALA A 22 38.05 0.50 -18.47
C ALA A 22 37.85 0.35 -16.95
N ILE A 23 38.85 0.74 -16.14
CA ILE A 23 38.74 0.73 -14.68
C ILE A 23 37.69 1.75 -14.20
N ILE A 24 37.65 2.95 -14.79
CA ILE A 24 36.64 3.96 -14.45
C ILE A 24 35.25 3.44 -14.78
N VAL A 25 35.06 2.82 -15.96
CA VAL A 25 33.78 2.23 -16.36
C VAL A 25 33.37 1.10 -15.42
N ALA A 26 34.29 0.19 -15.08
CA ALA A 26 34.02 -0.90 -14.15
C ALA A 26 33.67 -0.39 -12.74
N ALA A 27 34.37 0.64 -12.27
CA ALA A 27 34.08 1.29 -11.00
C ALA A 27 32.71 1.97 -11.02
N LEU A 28 32.39 2.71 -12.09
CA LEU A 28 31.08 3.33 -12.27
C LEU A 28 29.95 2.29 -12.29
N GLN A 29 30.13 1.18 -13.02
CA GLN A 29 29.18 0.08 -13.04
C GLN A 29 29.00 -0.56 -11.66
N THR A 30 30.10 -0.75 -10.92
CA THR A 30 30.06 -1.28 -9.55
C THR A 30 29.30 -0.35 -8.62
N VAL A 31 29.48 0.97 -8.74
CA VAL A 31 28.75 1.98 -7.97
C VAL A 31 27.26 1.97 -8.32
N ILE A 32 26.91 1.87 -9.60
CA ILE A 32 25.50 1.80 -10.05
C ILE A 32 24.84 0.54 -9.50
N LEU A 33 25.49 -0.62 -9.62
CA LEU A 33 24.97 -1.87 -9.06
C LEU A 33 24.86 -1.82 -7.53
N GLY A 34 25.87 -1.26 -6.86
CA GLY A 34 25.87 -1.02 -5.41
C GLY A 34 24.72 -0.10 -4.99
N TYR A 35 24.43 0.94 -5.77
CA TYR A 35 23.30 1.83 -5.55
C TYR A 35 21.96 1.10 -5.70
N MET A 36 21.78 0.29 -6.76
CA MET A 36 20.56 -0.49 -6.98
C MET A 36 20.30 -1.52 -5.87
N VAL A 37 21.37 -2.16 -5.36
CA VAL A 37 21.28 -3.10 -4.22
C VAL A 37 21.04 -2.34 -2.92
N GLY A 38 21.72 -1.21 -2.72
CA GLY A 38 21.60 -0.35 -1.55
C GLY A 38 20.20 0.22 -1.37
N GLU A 39 19.57 0.74 -2.43
CA GLU A 39 18.18 1.22 -2.36
C GLU A 39 17.21 0.13 -1.91
N ARG A 40 17.39 -1.11 -2.40
CA ARG A 40 16.54 -2.24 -1.99
C ARG A 40 16.83 -2.69 -0.56
N ALA A 41 18.09 -2.76 -0.15
CA ALA A 41 18.47 -3.25 1.17
C ALA A 41 18.23 -2.23 2.30
N TRP A 42 18.27 -0.92 2.00
CA TRP A 42 18.05 0.13 2.99
C TRP A 42 16.58 0.20 3.44
N GLY A 43 15.64 0.04 2.50
CA GLY A 43 14.19 0.05 2.77
C GLY A 43 13.76 -0.98 3.82
N LEU A 44 14.35 -2.19 3.77
CA LEU A 44 14.05 -3.28 4.73
C LEU A 44 14.62 -3.02 6.14
N ARG A 45 15.74 -2.29 6.26
CA ARG A 45 16.40 -2.01 7.55
C ARG A 45 15.87 -0.75 8.23
N SER A 46 15.35 0.22 7.48
CA SER A 46 14.84 1.49 8.01
C SER A 46 13.32 1.56 8.12
N GLY A 47 12.61 0.48 7.83
CA GLY A 47 11.15 0.46 7.86
C GLY A 47 10.60 0.65 9.29
N VAL A 48 9.59 1.50 9.42
CA VAL A 48 8.91 1.78 10.70
C VAL A 48 7.88 0.70 10.97
N GLU A 49 7.88 0.16 12.19
CA GLU A 49 6.86 -0.80 12.61
C GLU A 49 5.56 -0.08 12.99
N VAL A 50 4.47 -0.43 12.30
CA VAL A 50 3.12 0.08 12.53
C VAL A 50 2.24 -1.04 13.05
N LEU A 51 1.50 -0.75 14.11
CA LEU A 51 0.48 -1.63 14.66
C LEU A 51 -0.88 -1.26 14.07
N LEU A 52 -1.49 -2.18 13.32
CA LEU A 52 -2.74 -1.97 12.59
C LEU A 52 -3.87 -2.79 13.21
N LYS A 53 -5.05 -2.16 13.35
CA LYS A 53 -6.28 -2.84 13.76
C LYS A 53 -6.87 -3.61 12.59
N THR A 54 -7.26 -4.85 12.85
CA THR A 54 -8.01 -5.65 11.89
C THR A 54 -9.50 -5.42 12.06
N ALA A 55 -10.23 -5.36 10.96
CA ALA A 55 -11.69 -5.30 10.92
C ALA A 55 -12.29 -6.71 10.74
N PRO A 56 -13.51 -6.96 11.25
CA PRO A 56 -14.22 -8.23 11.04
C PRO A 56 -14.45 -8.54 9.55
N ILE A 57 -14.45 -9.83 9.19
CA ILE A 57 -14.79 -10.32 7.84
C ILE A 57 -15.76 -11.49 8.00
N ASP A 58 -16.80 -11.52 7.16
CA ASP A 58 -17.79 -12.59 7.05
C ASP A 58 -17.11 -13.98 6.87
N PRO A 59 -17.48 -15.02 7.65
CA PRO A 59 -16.82 -16.32 7.62
C PRO A 59 -16.84 -16.98 6.23
N ARG A 60 -15.69 -17.52 5.79
CA ARG A 60 -15.62 -18.45 4.65
C ARG A 60 -14.76 -19.66 5.02
N ASP A 61 -15.07 -20.79 4.37
CA ASP A 61 -14.48 -22.11 4.59
C ASP A 61 -12.93 -22.09 4.59
N LEU A 62 -12.35 -22.36 5.76
CA LEU A 62 -10.90 -22.33 6.06
C LEU A 62 -10.15 -23.60 5.65
N LEU A 63 -10.81 -24.59 5.04
CA LEU A 63 -10.29 -25.96 4.90
C LEU A 63 -9.66 -26.27 3.53
N ARG A 64 -8.99 -25.31 2.86
CA ARG A 64 -8.27 -25.58 1.59
C ARG A 64 -6.84 -24.98 1.50
N GLY A 65 -6.21 -24.67 2.64
CA GLY A 65 -4.84 -24.11 2.75
C GLY A 65 -4.74 -22.64 2.26
N ASP A 66 -3.80 -21.78 2.68
CA ASP A 66 -2.84 -21.73 3.80
C ASP A 66 -2.74 -20.26 4.30
N TYR A 67 -3.82 -19.47 4.16
CA TYR A 67 -3.80 -18.05 4.54
C TYR A 67 -5.14 -17.54 5.06
N VAL A 68 -5.07 -16.59 6.01
CA VAL A 68 -6.21 -15.79 6.44
C VAL A 68 -6.28 -14.51 5.62
N THR A 69 -7.48 -14.15 5.17
CA THR A 69 -7.72 -12.82 4.59
C THR A 69 -7.94 -11.85 5.72
N LEU A 70 -7.22 -10.74 5.72
CA LEU A 70 -7.27 -9.66 6.69
C LEU A 70 -7.94 -8.45 6.07
N ASN A 71 -8.69 -7.72 6.88
CA ASN A 71 -9.25 -6.42 6.55
C ASN A 71 -8.78 -5.46 7.63
N TYR A 72 -8.59 -4.19 7.28
CA TYR A 72 -8.03 -3.20 8.20
C TYR A 72 -8.97 -2.02 8.35
N ASP A 73 -8.98 -1.39 9.53
CA ASP A 73 -9.68 -0.12 9.70
C ASP A 73 -9.14 0.95 8.75
N ILE A 74 -7.83 0.92 8.50
CA ILE A 74 -7.16 1.83 7.57
C ILE A 74 -7.55 1.60 6.10
N SER A 75 -8.15 0.45 5.74
CA SER A 75 -8.63 0.20 4.38
C SER A 75 -9.82 1.08 4.00
N ARG A 76 -10.52 1.66 4.99
CA ARG A 76 -11.59 2.63 4.78
C ARG A 76 -11.06 4.05 5.04
N VAL A 77 -10.55 4.70 4.01
CA VAL A 77 -9.92 6.03 4.12
C VAL A 77 -10.97 7.13 4.04
N PRO A 78 -11.22 7.91 5.10
CA PRO A 78 -12.25 8.95 5.06
C PRO A 78 -11.90 10.05 4.06
N VAL A 79 -12.86 10.47 3.23
CA VAL A 79 -12.67 11.55 2.23
C VAL A 79 -12.33 12.88 2.90
N SER A 80 -12.75 13.08 4.15
CA SER A 80 -12.38 14.25 4.96
C SER A 80 -10.88 14.37 5.25
N THR A 81 -10.13 13.26 5.18
CA THR A 81 -8.67 13.26 5.35
C THR A 81 -7.92 13.58 4.06
N LEU A 82 -8.63 13.63 2.93
CA LEU A 82 -8.03 13.75 1.61
C LEU A 82 -7.64 15.20 1.30
N ILE A 83 -6.33 15.45 1.28
CA ILE A 83 -5.79 16.76 0.95
C ILE A 83 -5.93 16.99 -0.56
N GLY A 84 -6.50 18.14 -0.93
CA GLY A 84 -6.78 18.49 -2.33
C GLY A 84 -8.15 18.00 -2.82
N GLY A 85 -8.93 17.32 -1.97
CA GLY A 85 -10.27 16.84 -2.30
C GLY A 85 -10.29 15.57 -3.17
N ALA A 86 -11.48 14.98 -3.28
CA ALA A 86 -11.70 13.81 -4.10
C ALA A 86 -11.71 14.19 -5.59
N PRO A 87 -11.05 13.42 -6.47
CA PRO A 87 -11.16 13.64 -7.90
C PRO A 87 -12.62 13.60 -8.36
N THR A 88 -12.97 14.51 -9.26
CA THR A 88 -14.30 14.59 -9.89
C THR A 88 -14.42 13.71 -11.14
N GLU A 89 -13.31 13.13 -11.59
CA GLU A 89 -13.24 12.26 -12.75
C GLU A 89 -12.78 10.86 -12.35
N ASP A 90 -13.23 9.87 -13.11
CA ASP A 90 -12.74 8.51 -13.01
C ASP A 90 -11.23 8.45 -13.27
N ARG A 91 -10.54 7.67 -12.45
CA ARG A 91 -9.10 7.46 -12.58
C ARG A 91 -8.77 6.00 -12.42
N LYS A 92 -8.05 5.45 -13.39
CA LYS A 92 -7.62 4.05 -13.35
C LYS A 92 -6.23 3.89 -12.75
N ASN A 93 -5.99 2.72 -12.14
CA ASN A 93 -4.67 2.32 -11.64
C ASN A 93 -4.01 3.38 -10.73
N GLN A 94 -4.79 3.99 -9.86
CA GLN A 94 -4.32 5.00 -8.92
C GLN A 94 -3.74 4.37 -7.66
N VAL A 95 -2.77 5.06 -7.06
CA VAL A 95 -2.23 4.74 -5.74
C VAL A 95 -2.59 5.87 -4.80
N LEU A 96 -3.13 5.53 -3.63
CA LEU A 96 -3.44 6.48 -2.59
C LEU A 96 -2.31 6.48 -1.55
N SER A 97 -1.72 7.64 -1.32
CA SER A 97 -0.80 7.88 -0.21
C SER A 97 -1.61 8.16 1.05
N VAL A 98 -1.41 7.38 2.11
CA VAL A 98 -2.13 7.48 3.37
C VAL A 98 -1.12 7.69 4.49
N ARG A 99 -1.17 8.86 5.13
CA ARG A 99 -0.34 9.17 6.29
C ARG A 99 -0.98 8.62 7.55
N LEU A 100 -0.21 7.83 8.27
CA LEU A 100 -0.58 7.23 9.54
C LEU A 100 0.19 7.90 10.68
N LYS A 101 -0.46 8.01 11.83
CA LYS A 101 0.14 8.44 13.09
C LYS A 101 -0.28 7.49 14.20
N LYS A 102 0.65 7.18 15.11
CA LYS A 102 0.36 6.41 16.31
C LYS A 102 -0.63 7.18 17.20
N GLN A 103 -1.70 6.51 17.59
CA GLN A 103 -2.78 7.00 18.45
C GLN A 103 -2.51 6.62 19.91
N ASP A 104 -3.33 7.14 20.83
CA ASP A 104 -3.20 6.90 22.27
C ASP A 104 -3.44 5.44 22.66
N ASP A 105 -4.20 4.70 21.85
CA ASP A 105 -4.45 3.26 22.03
C ASP A 105 -3.27 2.37 21.53
N GLY A 106 -2.20 2.99 21.03
CA GLY A 106 -1.01 2.32 20.52
C GLY A 106 -1.10 1.87 19.06
N TYR A 107 -2.27 1.95 18.43
CA TYR A 107 -2.47 1.63 17.02
C TYR A 107 -2.20 2.83 16.13
N TRP A 108 -1.90 2.57 14.86
CA TRP A 108 -1.69 3.61 13.86
C TRP A 108 -2.99 3.90 13.13
N GLY A 109 -3.41 5.16 13.16
CA GLY A 109 -4.63 5.65 12.52
C GLY A 109 -4.35 6.64 11.40
N ILE A 110 -5.30 6.77 10.46
CA ILE A 110 -5.21 7.70 9.34
C ILE A 110 -5.34 9.14 9.86
N VAL A 111 -4.41 10.00 9.43
CA VAL A 111 -4.48 11.44 9.69
C VAL A 111 -4.70 12.26 8.42
N GLU A 112 -4.07 11.86 7.32
CA GLU A 112 -4.12 12.57 6.04
C GLU A 112 -4.01 11.57 4.89
N SER A 113 -4.61 11.86 3.74
CA SER A 113 -4.46 11.07 2.52
C SER A 113 -4.31 11.98 1.30
N SER A 114 -3.75 11.46 0.21
CA SER A 114 -3.64 12.16 -1.08
C SER A 114 -3.45 11.18 -2.23
N PHE A 115 -4.01 11.51 -3.39
CA PHE A 115 -3.68 10.85 -4.67
C PHE A 115 -2.30 11.27 -5.21
N GLY A 116 -1.65 12.24 -4.56
CA GLY A 116 -0.29 12.67 -4.86
C GLY A 116 0.73 12.23 -3.81
N THR A 117 1.92 12.82 -3.90
CA THR A 117 2.98 12.64 -2.91
C THR A 117 2.65 13.40 -1.63
N LEU A 118 2.88 12.76 -0.49
CA LEU A 118 2.79 13.37 0.84
C LEU A 118 4.20 13.65 1.35
N GLU A 119 4.51 14.90 1.71
CA GLU A 119 5.81 15.25 2.26
C GLU A 119 6.07 14.52 3.60
N PRO A 120 7.29 14.06 3.87
CA PRO A 120 7.61 13.43 5.14
C PRO A 120 7.32 14.38 6.32
N LYS A 121 6.64 13.88 7.35
CA LYS A 121 6.43 14.59 8.63
C LYS A 121 6.96 13.74 9.77
N SER A 122 7.54 14.37 10.79
CA SER A 122 8.03 13.67 11.99
C SER A 122 6.90 12.91 12.69
N ASP A 123 7.22 11.78 13.31
CA ASP A 123 6.28 10.92 14.04
C ASP A 123 5.10 10.39 13.22
N THR A 124 5.23 10.42 11.89
CA THR A 124 4.25 9.87 10.95
C THR A 124 4.94 8.96 9.94
N VAL A 125 4.13 8.13 9.31
CA VAL A 125 4.58 7.27 8.21
C VAL A 125 3.59 7.38 7.07
N VAL A 126 4.08 7.32 5.84
CA VAL A 126 3.23 7.32 4.65
C VAL A 126 3.18 5.90 4.13
N LEU A 127 1.98 5.33 4.12
CA LEU A 127 1.66 4.02 3.57
C LEU A 127 0.96 4.21 2.21
N LYS A 128 1.40 3.48 1.19
CA LYS A 128 0.78 3.51 -0.14
C LYS A 128 -0.17 2.34 -0.31
N SER A 129 -1.33 2.61 -0.89
CA SER A 129 -2.24 1.54 -1.30
C SER A 129 -1.67 0.72 -2.46
N ALA A 130 -2.15 -0.50 -2.60
CA ALA A 130 -2.14 -1.19 -3.87
C ALA A 130 -2.89 -0.37 -4.94
N PRO A 131 -2.55 -0.51 -6.23
CA PRO A 131 -3.26 0.18 -7.29
C PRO A 131 -4.74 -0.19 -7.33
N PHE A 132 -5.61 0.79 -7.55
CA PHE A 132 -7.05 0.60 -7.67
C PHE A 132 -7.67 1.57 -8.69
N ASP A 133 -8.84 1.21 -9.19
CA ASP A 133 -9.64 2.10 -10.03
C ASP A 133 -10.54 2.95 -9.12
N TYR A 134 -10.42 4.26 -9.25
CA TYR A 134 -11.26 5.25 -8.60
C TYR A 134 -12.37 5.67 -9.55
N TYR A 135 -13.62 5.59 -9.07
CA TYR A 135 -14.80 6.04 -9.79
C TYR A 135 -15.33 7.30 -9.11
N ALA A 136 -15.41 8.39 -9.87
CA ALA A 136 -16.03 9.60 -9.39
C ALA A 136 -17.54 9.40 -9.45
N TYR A 137 -18.19 9.49 -8.29
CA TYR A 137 -19.63 9.55 -8.24
C TYR A 137 -20.04 11.01 -8.44
N GLU A 138 -20.56 11.32 -9.62
CA GLU A 138 -21.35 12.54 -9.73
C GLU A 138 -22.66 12.29 -8.98
N TYR A 139 -22.91 13.04 -7.91
CA TYR A 139 -24.24 13.07 -7.32
C TYR A 139 -25.17 13.73 -8.33
N HIS A 140 -25.90 12.91 -9.09
CA HIS A 140 -27.04 13.35 -9.88
C HIS A 140 -28.26 13.27 -8.96
N PRO A 141 -28.81 14.42 -8.53
CA PRO A 141 -30.07 14.39 -7.81
C PRO A 141 -31.09 13.65 -8.70
N PRO A 142 -31.91 12.74 -8.14
CA PRO A 142 -33.01 12.19 -8.91
C PRO A 142 -33.83 13.36 -9.47
N ALA A 143 -34.22 13.27 -10.74
CA ALA A 143 -35.07 14.28 -11.36
C ALA A 143 -36.29 14.52 -10.45
N PRO A 144 -36.79 15.77 -10.33
CA PRO A 144 -38.02 16.03 -9.59
C PRO A 144 -39.07 15.03 -10.07
N GLN A 145 -39.59 14.22 -9.15
CA GLN A 145 -40.61 13.25 -9.49
C GLN A 145 -41.90 14.05 -9.70
N ASN A 146 -42.19 14.40 -10.94
CA ASN A 146 -43.49 14.96 -11.29
C ASN A 146 -44.51 13.86 -10.99
N ASP A 147 -45.47 14.11 -10.10
CA ASP A 147 -46.41 13.14 -9.53
C ASP A 147 -47.43 12.54 -10.53
N ALA A 148 -47.06 12.35 -11.80
CA ALA A 148 -47.93 11.86 -12.87
C ALA A 148 -47.27 10.77 -13.74
N ALA A 149 -46.72 9.73 -13.12
CA ALA A 149 -46.45 8.46 -13.81
C ALA A 149 -47.55 7.45 -13.45
N PRO A 150 -48.24 6.83 -14.44
CA PRO A 150 -49.32 5.90 -14.15
C PRO A 150 -48.80 4.66 -13.43
N ALA A 151 -49.47 4.28 -12.35
CA ALA A 151 -49.17 3.09 -11.58
C ALA A 151 -49.39 1.84 -12.45
N ASN A 152 -48.29 1.26 -12.95
CA ASN A 152 -48.27 -0.12 -13.42
C ASN A 152 -47.47 -0.95 -12.43
N GLY A 153 -48.17 -1.85 -11.75
CA GLY A 153 -47.62 -2.71 -10.71
C GLY A 153 -46.57 -3.68 -11.25
N SER A 154 -45.40 -3.66 -10.61
CA SER A 154 -44.49 -4.79 -10.53
C SER A 154 -43.73 -4.66 -9.21
N SER A 155 -44.09 -5.50 -8.24
CA SER A 155 -43.45 -5.61 -6.94
C SER A 155 -42.07 -6.25 -7.11
N SER A 156 -41.05 -5.42 -7.31
CA SER A 156 -39.69 -5.75 -6.93
C SER A 156 -39.41 -4.95 -5.65
N ASP A 157 -39.45 -5.66 -4.53
CA ASP A 157 -39.32 -5.13 -3.17
C ASP A 157 -37.85 -4.78 -2.87
N THR A 158 -37.27 -3.94 -3.72
CA THR A 158 -36.03 -3.21 -3.41
C THR A 158 -36.48 -1.87 -2.86
N PRO A 159 -36.20 -1.53 -1.59
CA PRO A 159 -36.52 -0.21 -1.07
C PRO A 159 -35.92 0.83 -2.02
N ALA A 160 -36.77 1.71 -2.55
CA ALA A 160 -36.30 2.84 -3.34
C ALA A 160 -35.26 3.61 -2.52
N PRO A 161 -34.15 4.06 -3.12
CA PRO A 161 -33.20 4.94 -2.45
C PRO A 161 -33.96 6.12 -1.83
N ILE A 162 -33.77 6.37 -0.53
CA ILE A 162 -34.47 7.41 0.21
C ILE A 162 -34.16 8.77 -0.44
N PRO A 163 -35.17 9.53 -0.92
CA PRO A 163 -34.93 10.84 -1.54
C PRO A 163 -34.28 11.80 -0.54
N GLY A 164 -33.06 12.26 -0.84
CA GLY A 164 -32.28 13.16 0.02
C GLY A 164 -31.25 12.49 0.93
N ALA A 165 -31.17 11.16 0.96
CA ALA A 165 -30.02 10.47 1.54
C ALA A 165 -28.90 10.40 0.49
N THR A 166 -28.03 11.41 0.45
CA THR A 166 -26.72 11.26 -0.20
C THR A 166 -26.06 10.02 0.41
N PRO A 167 -25.76 8.95 -0.34
CA PRO A 167 -24.89 7.90 0.21
C PRO A 167 -23.58 8.61 0.54
N PRO A 168 -23.13 8.66 1.79
CA PRO A 168 -21.79 9.15 2.02
C PRO A 168 -20.88 8.11 1.37
N LEU A 169 -20.27 8.45 0.24
CA LEU A 169 -18.91 7.98 0.02
C LEU A 169 -18.01 8.82 0.93
N GLY A 170 -18.28 8.72 2.23
CA GLY A 170 -17.51 9.38 3.28
C GLY A 170 -16.13 8.76 3.42
N ALA A 171 -15.86 7.66 2.71
CA ALA A 171 -14.58 7.00 2.65
C ALA A 171 -14.32 6.29 1.31
N ILE A 172 -13.05 6.22 0.93
CA ILE A 172 -12.51 5.47 -0.20
C ILE A 172 -12.02 4.12 0.35
N SER A 173 -12.41 3.02 -0.29
CA SER A 173 -11.93 1.68 0.11
C SER A 173 -10.67 1.33 -0.68
N VAL A 174 -9.58 1.03 0.02
CA VAL A 174 -8.28 0.68 -0.58
C VAL A 174 -7.69 -0.57 0.05
N LYS A 175 -6.80 -1.22 -0.70
CA LYS A 175 -5.98 -2.33 -0.23
C LYS A 175 -4.52 -1.88 -0.16
N TYR A 176 -3.69 -2.58 0.59
CA TYR A 176 -2.29 -2.27 0.84
C TYR A 176 -1.34 -3.41 0.42
N GLY A 177 -1.86 -4.54 -0.05
CA GLY A 177 -1.06 -5.70 -0.43
C GLY A 177 -0.64 -6.57 0.77
N ILE A 178 -1.15 -6.25 1.96
CA ILE A 178 -0.93 -6.98 3.21
C ILE A 178 -2.21 -7.68 3.70
N GLU A 179 -3.24 -7.82 2.86
CA GLU A 179 -4.51 -8.45 3.26
C GLU A 179 -4.42 -9.97 3.41
N ARG A 180 -3.26 -10.59 3.19
CA ARG A 180 -3.08 -12.04 3.23
C ARG A 180 -1.97 -12.38 4.19
N TYR A 181 -2.27 -13.24 5.14
CA TYR A 181 -1.30 -13.74 6.11
C TYR A 181 -1.33 -15.26 6.14
N TYR A 182 -0.19 -15.88 5.88
CA TYR A 182 -0.09 -17.34 5.81
C TYR A 182 -0.02 -17.93 7.22
N VAL A 183 -0.88 -18.92 7.48
CA VAL A 183 -0.98 -19.58 8.80
C VAL A 183 -0.79 -21.08 8.63
N PRO A 184 -0.14 -21.77 9.60
CA PRO A 184 -0.09 -23.22 9.61
C PRO A 184 -1.50 -23.83 9.58
N GLU A 185 -1.60 -25.00 8.94
CA GLU A 185 -2.86 -25.76 8.86
C GLU A 185 -3.40 -26.06 10.27
N GLY A 186 -4.68 -25.77 10.51
CA GLY A 186 -5.36 -26.02 11.78
C GLY A 186 -5.53 -24.80 12.71
N ASP A 187 -4.75 -23.72 12.52
CA ASP A 187 -4.81 -22.53 13.40
C ASP A 187 -5.79 -21.44 12.94
N GLY A 188 -6.35 -21.56 11.74
CA GLY A 188 -7.20 -20.53 11.14
C GLY A 188 -8.46 -20.18 11.96
N ARG A 189 -9.09 -21.17 12.61
CA ARG A 189 -10.35 -20.98 13.36
C ARG A 189 -10.17 -20.09 14.59
N ASN A 190 -9.08 -20.32 15.34
CA ASN A 190 -8.79 -19.56 16.56
C ASN A 190 -8.49 -18.09 16.24
N ILE A 191 -7.83 -17.84 15.10
CA ILE A 191 -7.48 -16.50 14.63
C ILE A 191 -8.72 -15.76 14.12
N GLU A 192 -9.64 -16.45 13.42
CA GLU A 192 -10.90 -15.86 12.96
C GLU A 192 -11.80 -15.46 14.13
N ASP A 193 -12.03 -16.37 15.08
CA ASP A 193 -12.86 -16.08 16.26
C ASP A 193 -12.28 -14.90 17.04
N ALA A 194 -10.95 -14.87 17.23
CA ALA A 194 -10.31 -13.75 17.91
C ALA A 194 -10.47 -12.42 17.17
N ARG A 195 -10.39 -12.41 15.83
CA ARG A 195 -10.55 -11.20 15.04
C ARG A 195 -11.97 -10.65 15.16
N ASN A 196 -12.97 -11.52 15.18
CA ASN A 196 -14.37 -11.11 15.36
C ASN A 196 -14.65 -10.50 16.74
N HIS A 197 -13.71 -10.65 17.69
CA HIS A 197 -13.75 -10.04 19.02
C HIS A 197 -12.73 -8.90 19.18
N ASP A 198 -12.23 -8.31 18.08
CA ASP A 198 -11.24 -7.23 18.07
C ASP A 198 -9.92 -7.55 18.78
N ARG A 199 -9.60 -8.84 18.95
CA ARG A 199 -8.38 -9.29 19.66
C ARG A 199 -7.19 -9.51 18.74
N VAL A 200 -7.37 -9.29 17.43
CA VAL A 200 -6.32 -9.47 16.42
C VAL A 200 -5.77 -8.11 15.98
N ALA A 201 -4.45 -8.02 15.92
CA ALA A 201 -3.73 -6.89 15.38
C ALA A 201 -2.61 -7.36 14.47
N ILE A 202 -2.15 -6.50 13.57
CA ILE A 202 -1.03 -6.79 12.69
C ILE A 202 0.09 -5.80 12.96
N ALA A 203 1.28 -6.30 13.26
CA ALA A 203 2.49 -5.50 13.16
C ALA A 203 2.98 -5.60 11.71
N ALA A 204 2.92 -4.48 11.00
CA ALA A 204 3.47 -4.35 9.66
C ALA A 204 4.71 -3.45 9.70
N ARG A 205 5.68 -3.71 8.83
CA ARG A 205 6.81 -2.82 8.59
C ARG A 205 6.51 -2.00 7.35
N VAL A 206 6.55 -0.67 7.47
CA VAL A 206 6.38 0.26 6.35
C VAL A 206 7.74 0.81 5.93
N SER A 207 8.10 0.59 4.68
CA SER A 207 9.34 1.04 4.05
C SER A 207 9.28 2.53 3.71
N ALA A 208 10.44 3.16 3.48
CA ALA A 208 10.52 4.60 3.17
C ALA A 208 9.82 4.99 1.85
N ASP A 209 9.64 4.05 0.92
CA ASP A 209 8.89 4.22 -0.32
C ASP A 209 7.36 4.10 -0.14
N GLY A 210 6.92 3.70 1.06
CA GLY A 210 5.52 3.52 1.45
C GLY A 210 4.96 2.13 1.24
N GLY A 211 5.78 1.14 0.83
CA GLY A 211 5.38 -0.27 0.81
C GLY A 211 5.26 -0.85 2.22
N ALA A 212 4.37 -1.83 2.41
CA ALA A 212 4.20 -2.52 3.68
C ALA A 212 4.41 -4.03 3.56
N HIS A 213 4.94 -4.61 4.63
CA HIS A 213 5.10 -6.06 4.80
C HIS A 213 4.61 -6.46 6.18
N ILE A 214 3.87 -7.57 6.26
CA ILE A 214 3.46 -8.12 7.55
C ILE A 214 4.69 -8.71 8.23
N ARG A 215 4.89 -8.38 9.52
CA ARG A 215 5.91 -8.99 10.35
C ARG A 215 5.32 -10.11 11.20
N SER A 216 4.22 -9.80 11.88
CA SER A 216 3.58 -10.73 12.81
C SER A 216 2.10 -10.43 12.98
N LEU A 217 1.33 -11.50 13.22
CA LEU A 217 -0.02 -11.42 13.72
C LEU A 217 0.00 -11.47 15.24
N LEU A 218 -0.68 -10.52 15.88
CA LEU A 218 -0.82 -10.44 17.32
C LEU A 218 -2.23 -10.85 17.73
N LEU A 219 -2.30 -11.69 18.75
CA LEU A 219 -3.53 -12.08 19.45
C LEU A 219 -3.40 -11.63 20.91
N ASP A 220 -4.30 -10.75 21.36
CA ASP A 220 -4.22 -10.13 22.70
C ASP A 220 -2.86 -9.46 22.99
N GLY A 221 -2.26 -8.86 21.97
CA GLY A 221 -0.94 -8.23 22.06
C GLY A 221 0.25 -9.21 22.12
N LYS A 222 0.01 -10.53 22.04
CA LYS A 222 1.07 -11.54 21.92
C LYS A 222 1.23 -11.99 20.47
N SER A 223 2.47 -12.07 20.00
CA SER A 223 2.74 -12.61 18.66
C SER A 223 2.35 -14.09 18.59
N VAL A 224 1.47 -14.43 17.65
CA VAL A 224 1.07 -15.83 17.40
C VAL A 224 2.01 -16.49 16.41
N TYR A 225 2.59 -15.70 15.50
CA TYR A 225 3.52 -16.18 14.48
C TYR A 225 4.35 -15.00 13.91
N GLU A 226 5.64 -15.23 13.65
CA GLU A 226 6.48 -14.34 12.85
C GLU A 226 6.73 -15.00 11.50
N GLU A 227 6.43 -14.30 10.41
CA GLU A 227 6.79 -14.82 9.08
C GLU A 227 8.31 -14.69 8.93
N PRO A 228 9.04 -15.79 8.61
CA PRO A 228 10.48 -15.71 8.43
C PRO A 228 10.80 -14.76 7.29
N LEU A 229 11.57 -13.71 7.60
CA LEU A 229 12.18 -12.86 6.59
C LEU A 229 13.16 -13.75 5.83
N TYR A 230 12.83 -14.06 4.58
CA TYR A 230 13.66 -14.86 3.67
C TYR A 230 15.12 -14.40 3.63
#